data_AF-A0A1W1ZZ21-F1
#
_entry.id   AF-A0A1W1ZZ21-F1
#
_cell.length_a   1.000
_cell.length_b   1.000
_cell.length_c   1.000
_cell.angle_alpha   90.00
_cell.angle_beta   90.00
_cell.angle_gamma   90.00
#
_symmetry.space_group_name_H-M   'P 1'
#
loop_
_entity.id
_entity.type
_entity.pdbx_description
1 polymer ?
#
loop_
_entity_poly.entity_id
_entity_poly.type
_entity_poly.pdbx_seq_one_letter_code
_entity_poly.pdbx_strand_id
1 'polypeptide(L)' 'MPDSGTTALDNDVTALDNDATCVVCSHLWREHDSLGARYCTATTVSALTRGCICS' A
#
# COMPACT_ATOMS: atom_id res chain seq x y z
N MET A 1 32.73 17.49 -7.39
CA MET A 1 32.00 16.23 -7.15
C MET A 1 31.43 16.31 -5.73
N PRO A 2 30.13 16.54 -5.53
CA PRO A 2 29.52 16.36 -4.21
C PRO A 2 29.11 14.90 -4.01
N ASP A 3 29.36 14.43 -2.80
CA ASP A 3 29.24 13.06 -2.29
C ASP A 3 27.83 12.48 -2.39
N SER A 4 27.77 11.21 -2.82
CA SER A 4 26.60 10.34 -2.81
C SER A 4 26.19 10.03 -1.37
N GLY A 5 25.42 10.92 -0.76
CA GLY A 5 24.74 10.67 0.51
C GLY A 5 23.61 9.65 0.34
N THR A 6 23.94 8.36 0.49
CA THR A 6 22.97 7.29 0.71
C THR A 6 22.21 7.56 2.01
N THR A 7 21.01 8.11 1.91
CA THR A 7 20.02 8.10 3.00
C THR A 7 19.38 6.71 3.04
N ALA A 8 19.75 5.90 4.04
CA ALA A 8 19.12 4.64 4.37
C ALA A 8 18.31 4.79 5.68
N LEU A 9 17.27 5.63 5.65
CA LEU A 9 16.40 5.89 6.83
C LEU A 9 14.90 5.80 6.50
N ASP A 10 14.53 5.41 5.30
CA ASP A 10 13.15 5.36 4.81
C ASP A 10 12.62 3.92 4.65
N ASN A 11 13.17 2.93 5.35
CA ASN A 11 12.64 1.56 5.29
C ASN A 11 11.49 1.31 6.29
N ASP A 12 11.40 2.09 7.37
CA ASP A 12 10.43 1.87 8.45
C ASP A 12 9.01 2.30 8.06
N VAL A 13 8.90 3.40 7.31
CA VAL A 13 7.61 3.96 6.84
C VAL A 13 6.87 3.00 5.89
N THR A 14 7.61 2.29 5.04
CA THR A 14 7.01 1.37 4.05
C THR A 14 6.65 0.02 4.68
N ALA A 15 7.39 -0.42 5.69
CA ALA A 15 7.07 -1.65 6.42
C ALA A 15 5.77 -1.51 7.21
N LEU A 16 5.57 -0.38 7.89
CA LEU A 16 4.36 -0.13 8.68
C LEU A 16 3.09 -0.06 7.81
N ASP A 17 3.20 0.50 6.61
CA ASP A 17 2.08 0.58 5.65
C ASP A 17 1.67 -0.81 5.14
N ASN A 18 2.64 -1.73 4.99
CA ASN A 18 2.38 -3.11 4.58
C ASN A 18 1.63 -3.93 5.63
N ASP A 19 1.80 -3.63 6.92
CA ASP A 19 1.08 -4.29 8.01
C ASP A 19 -0.27 -3.61 8.35
N ALA A 20 -0.63 -2.54 7.64
CA ALA A 20 -1.91 -1.87 7.81
C ALA A 20 -3.06 -2.71 7.21
N THR A 21 -4.22 -2.72 7.87
CA THR A 21 -5.43 -3.36 7.34
C THR A 21 -6.08 -2.49 6.27
N CYS A 22 -6.39 -3.08 5.11
CA CYS A 22 -7.05 -2.40 4.02
C CYS A 22 -8.52 -2.07 4.38
N VAL A 23 -8.89 -0.80 4.27
CA VAL A 23 -10.26 -0.32 4.55
C VAL A 23 -11.32 -0.84 3.58
N VAL A 24 -10.91 -1.37 2.43
CA VAL A 24 -11.83 -1.87 1.38
C VAL A 24 -12.20 -3.34 1.61
N CYS A 25 -11.23 -4.15 2.00
CA CYS A 25 -11.32 -5.62 1.95
C CYS A 25 -10.92 -6.33 3.24
N SER A 26 -10.53 -5.57 4.27
CA SER A 26 -10.29 -6.05 5.64
C SER A 26 -9.12 -7.04 5.82
N HIS A 27 -8.26 -7.21 4.82
CA HIS A 27 -7.01 -7.97 4.91
C HIS A 27 -5.80 -7.03 4.88
N LEU A 28 -4.60 -7.53 5.13
CA LEU A 28 -3.40 -6.70 5.32
C LEU A 28 -2.88 -6.18 4.00
N TRP A 29 -2.26 -5.00 4.02
CA TRP A 29 -1.79 -4.36 2.80
C TRP A 29 -0.73 -5.17 2.06
N ARG A 30 0.12 -5.89 2.79
CA ARG A 30 1.12 -6.84 2.25
C ARG A 30 0.54 -8.01 1.47
N GLU A 31 -0.74 -8.31 1.66
CA GLU A 31 -1.44 -9.38 0.93
C GLU A 31 -1.95 -8.90 -0.43
N HIS A 32 -1.86 -7.59 -0.72
CA HIS A 32 -2.15 -7.10 -2.06
C HIS A 32 -1.07 -7.50 -3.05
N ASP A 33 -1.49 -8.02 -4.19
CA ASP A 33 -0.70 -7.96 -5.39
C ASP A 33 -0.70 -6.52 -5.95
N SER A 34 0.18 -6.26 -6.93
CA SER A 34 0.31 -4.93 -7.53
C SER A 34 -1.00 -4.39 -8.13
N LEU A 35 -1.89 -5.27 -8.59
CA LEU A 35 -3.18 -4.89 -9.15
C LEU A 35 -4.22 -4.62 -8.06
N GLY A 36 -4.31 -5.49 -7.06
CA GLY A 36 -5.15 -5.34 -5.89
C GLY A 36 -4.87 -4.04 -5.14
N ALA A 37 -3.60 -3.69 -4.93
CA ALA A 37 -3.21 -2.44 -4.29
C ALA A 37 -3.77 -1.21 -5.04
N ARG A 38 -3.62 -1.18 -6.37
CA ARG A 38 -4.15 -0.08 -7.21
C ARG A 38 -5.67 -0.01 -7.17
N TYR A 39 -6.34 -1.17 -7.24
CA TYR A 39 -7.79 -1.25 -7.21
C TYR A 39 -8.35 -0.78 -5.87
N CYS A 40 -7.79 -1.24 -4.76
CA CYS A 40 -8.17 -0.85 -3.41
C CYS A 40 -7.94 0.65 -3.19
N THR A 41 -6.77 1.19 -3.55
CA THR A 41 -6.51 2.65 -3.47
C THR A 41 -7.54 3.46 -4.26
N ALA A 42 -7.83 3.09 -5.51
CA ALA A 42 -8.82 3.79 -6.32
C ALA A 42 -10.24 3.70 -5.73
N THR A 43 -10.56 2.58 -5.06
CA THR A 43 -11.84 2.36 -4.38
C THR A 43 -11.97 3.28 -3.16
N THR A 44 -10.91 3.37 -2.35
CA THR A 44 -10.84 4.26 -1.20
C THR A 44 -10.97 5.72 -1.61
N VAL A 45 -10.19 6.17 -2.59
CA VAL A 45 -10.19 7.58 -3.05
C VAL A 45 -11.54 7.98 -3.65
N SER A 46 -12.18 7.06 -4.38
CA SER A 46 -13.47 7.34 -5.04
C SER A 46 -14.68 7.03 -4.15
N ALA A 47 -14.46 6.58 -2.90
CA ALA A 47 -15.50 6.12 -1.97
C ALA A 47 -16.51 5.13 -2.59
N LEU A 48 -16.00 4.19 -3.41
CA LEU A 48 -16.85 3.27 -4.16
C LEU A 48 -17.23 2.06 -3.31
N THR A 49 -18.52 1.77 -3.18
CA THR A 49 -19.02 0.58 -2.51
C THR A 49 -19.06 -0.60 -3.48
N ARG A 50 -17.89 -1.21 -3.72
CA ARG A 50 -17.71 -2.41 -4.55
C ARG A 50 -16.78 -3.40 -3.86
N GLY A 51 -16.93 -4.69 -4.17
CA GLY A 51 -16.00 -5.71 -3.68
C GLY A 51 -14.58 -5.50 -4.22
N CYS A 52 -13.58 -6.01 -3.49
CA CYS A 52 -12.19 -6.02 -3.95
C CYS A 52 -11.90 -7.19 -4.90
N ILE A 53 -10.82 -7.08 -5.67
CA ILE A 53 -10.32 -8.15 -6.55
C ILE A 53 -9.15 -8.94 -5.94
N CYS A 54 -8.83 -8.66 -4.68
CA CYS A 54 -7.70 -9.24 -3.97
C CYS A 54 -7.86 -10.75 -3.81
N SER A 55 -6.73 -11.47 -3.84
CA SER A 55 -6.63 -12.93 -3.70
C SER A 55 -6.09 -13.35 -2.35
#